data_AF-A0A383TYI3-F1
#
_entry.id   AF-A0A383TYI3-F1
#
_cell.length_a   1.000
_cell.length_b   1.000
_cell.length_c   1.000
_cell.angle_alpha   90.00
_cell.angle_beta   90.00
_cell.angle_gamma   90.00
#
_symmetry.space_group_name_H-M   'P 1'
#
loop_
_entity.id
_entity.type
_entity.pdbx_description
1 polymer ?
#
loop_
_entity_poly.entity_id
_entity_poly.type
_entity_poly.pdbx_seq_one_letter_code
_entity_poly.pdbx_strand_id
1 'polypeptide(L)'
;MKSIIPLFLLFFLAACSTSQIAKKTTPEIQAAKENSIKDFKIIPLPKSITPTEGQFSLNSSTRIFAEKGLTKEADFLQSYLQLQTGLNLSVAANKASKNQIVLSLDSGISGEEAYTLAINPNEIEIKASTAKGIFYGIQTLRQFFTDGLNAPAGKIVDEPRFVYRGMHLDVGRHFYPVSFIKKYIDILALHKMNNFHWHLTEDQGWRLEIKKYPKLTEIGAYRAETAVEKNFPHSGTNQEYKGDGKRYGGFYTQEEAKEIVRYAAERHINVIPEIEMPGHATAALASYPELGNNTGPYEVIKWWGVFDQIYAPKEETFKFLEDVLLEVFEIFPSEYIHIGGDEAPKKEWKNSAQAQAVIKREGLKDEHELQSYFIQRMEKFINAHGRKIIGWDEILEGGLAPNATVMSWRGTQGGIHAAKENHDVIMTPTDFLYFDYYQDKKDAETKTPFGIGGLVTPEKTYSFNPMPEELSADKQKHILGAQGNIWTEYIKDGNHVEYMLLPRLGALSEVDWTPNELKNYKDWKNRMQNLKFIYDKMDLNYAPYIFE
;
A
#
# COMPACT_ATOMS: atom_id res chain seq x y z
N MET A 1 -16.97 -37.75 99.41
CA MET A 1 -17.90 -37.10 98.46
C MET A 1 -18.16 -38.08 97.32
N LYS A 2 -19.43 -38.42 97.10
CA LYS A 2 -19.90 -39.37 96.08
C LYS A 2 -20.18 -38.62 94.76
N SER A 3 -19.62 -39.14 93.67
CA SER A 3 -20.29 -39.49 92.40
C SER A 3 -20.95 -38.41 91.51
N ILE A 4 -20.49 -38.27 90.26
CA ILE A 4 -21.15 -38.67 88.98
C ILE A 4 -20.64 -37.82 87.79
N ILE A 5 -20.26 -38.52 86.72
CA ILE A 5 -19.97 -38.06 85.34
C ILE A 5 -21.10 -38.59 84.43
N PRO A 6 -21.46 -37.90 83.33
CA PRO A 6 -21.98 -38.58 82.15
C PRO A 6 -21.21 -38.27 80.85
N LEU A 7 -20.65 -39.34 80.28
CA LEU A 7 -20.84 -39.90 78.93
C LEU A 7 -21.21 -38.98 77.74
N PHE A 8 -20.46 -39.08 76.62
CA PHE A 8 -21.01 -39.33 75.27
C PHE A 8 -19.96 -39.96 74.33
N LEU A 9 -20.47 -40.72 73.35
CA LEU A 9 -19.89 -41.88 72.65
C LEU A 9 -18.71 -41.63 71.71
N LEU A 10 -17.79 -42.62 71.65
CA LEU A 10 -16.90 -42.90 70.52
C LEU A 10 -17.53 -43.94 69.57
N PHE A 11 -17.48 -43.69 68.27
CA PHE A 11 -17.62 -44.71 67.23
C PHE A 11 -16.25 -44.98 66.59
N PHE A 12 -15.80 -46.23 66.64
CA PHE A 12 -14.66 -46.76 65.89
C PHE A 12 -15.16 -47.35 64.57
N LEU A 13 -14.52 -46.99 63.46
CA LEU A 13 -14.58 -47.75 62.21
C LEU A 13 -13.19 -47.78 61.58
N ALA A 14 -12.67 -48.99 61.42
CA ALA A 14 -11.38 -49.32 60.86
C ALA A 14 -11.37 -49.12 59.34
N ALA A 15 -10.27 -48.60 58.80
CA ALA A 15 -9.99 -48.65 57.37
C ALA A 15 -8.59 -49.23 57.13
N CYS A 16 -8.57 -50.37 56.45
CA CYS A 16 -7.40 -51.11 55.99
C CYS A 16 -6.51 -50.28 55.06
N SER A 17 -5.21 -50.33 55.30
CA SER A 17 -4.16 -49.89 54.40
C SER A 17 -4.11 -50.78 53.15
N THR A 18 -4.31 -50.20 51.97
CA THR A 18 -3.87 -50.78 50.69
C THR A 18 -2.93 -49.79 50.02
N SER A 19 -1.69 -50.23 49.81
CA SER A 19 -0.64 -49.51 49.11
C SER A 19 -0.99 -49.38 47.62
N GLN A 20 -1.36 -48.19 47.16
CA GLN A 20 -1.40 -47.89 45.72
C GLN A 20 0.00 -47.48 45.27
N ILE A 21 0.60 -48.35 44.46
CA ILE A 21 1.77 -48.06 43.64
C ILE A 21 1.39 -46.93 42.68
N ALA A 22 2.02 -45.77 42.83
CA ALA A 22 1.88 -44.67 41.88
C ALA A 22 2.39 -45.13 40.50
N LYS A 23 1.47 -45.32 39.55
CA LYS A 23 1.82 -45.40 38.13
C LYS A 23 2.43 -44.06 37.73
N LYS A 24 3.75 -44.03 37.53
CA LYS A 24 4.40 -43.00 36.71
C LYS A 24 3.72 -43.05 35.34
N THR A 25 2.89 -42.05 35.06
CA THR A 25 2.46 -41.75 33.70
C THR A 25 3.72 -41.39 32.91
N THR A 26 4.12 -42.30 32.03
CA THR A 26 5.01 -42.00 30.91
C THR A 26 4.40 -40.79 30.18
N PRO A 27 5.18 -39.77 29.78
CA PRO A 27 4.64 -38.74 28.90
C PRO A 27 4.15 -39.46 27.65
N GLU A 28 2.86 -39.36 27.34
CA GLU A 28 2.37 -39.72 26.01
C GLU A 28 3.21 -38.91 25.02
N ILE A 29 4.02 -39.61 24.22
CA ILE A 29 4.61 -39.04 23.02
C ILE A 29 3.42 -38.69 22.16
N GLN A 30 3.05 -37.42 22.17
CA GLN A 30 2.02 -36.87 21.29
C GLN A 30 2.50 -37.19 19.87
N ALA A 31 1.84 -38.16 19.21
CA ALA A 31 2.18 -38.55 17.84
C ALA A 31 2.26 -37.28 17.00
N ALA A 32 3.34 -37.11 16.26
CA ALA A 32 3.53 -35.88 15.53
C ALA A 32 2.43 -35.75 14.46
N LYS A 33 1.71 -34.63 14.53
CA LYS A 33 0.54 -34.37 13.71
C LYS A 33 1.03 -34.09 12.29
N GLU A 34 0.45 -34.78 11.31
CA GLU A 34 0.62 -34.45 9.90
C GLU A 34 -0.07 -33.10 9.63
N ASN A 35 0.70 -32.11 9.16
CA ASN A 35 0.14 -30.80 8.82
C ASN A 35 -0.62 -30.87 7.50
N SER A 36 -1.57 -29.96 7.35
CA SER A 36 -2.33 -29.74 6.14
C SER A 36 -2.14 -28.31 5.64
N ILE A 37 -2.55 -28.02 4.40
CA ILE A 37 -2.52 -26.66 3.85
C ILE A 37 -3.29 -25.66 4.74
N LYS A 38 -4.34 -26.11 5.44
CA LYS A 38 -5.16 -25.26 6.31
C LYS A 38 -4.42 -24.76 7.56
N ASP A 39 -3.32 -25.39 7.92
CA ASP A 39 -2.47 -24.94 9.04
C ASP A 39 -1.60 -23.72 8.64
N PHE A 40 -1.50 -23.40 7.34
CA PHE A 40 -0.69 -22.30 6.79
C PHE A 40 -1.54 -21.05 6.50
N LYS A 41 -1.91 -20.31 7.55
CA LYS A 41 -2.81 -19.14 7.47
C LYS A 41 -2.07 -17.85 7.06
N ILE A 42 -1.46 -17.83 5.88
CA ILE A 42 -0.62 -16.71 5.40
C ILE A 42 -1.39 -15.90 4.35
N ILE A 43 -1.35 -14.57 4.39
CA ILE A 43 -1.81 -13.68 3.32
C ILE A 43 -0.65 -12.79 2.85
N PRO A 44 -0.43 -12.64 1.53
CA PRO A 44 -1.01 -13.40 0.42
C PRO A 44 -0.73 -14.91 0.48
N LEU A 45 -1.58 -15.72 -0.15
CA LEU A 45 -1.35 -17.17 -0.28
C LEU A 45 -0.10 -17.43 -1.15
N PRO A 46 0.90 -18.17 -0.64
CA PRO A 46 2.06 -18.53 -1.43
C PRO A 46 1.73 -19.39 -2.66
N LYS A 47 2.55 -19.26 -3.70
CA LYS A 47 2.44 -20.05 -4.95
C LYS A 47 2.42 -21.57 -4.70
N SER A 48 3.23 -22.07 -3.76
CA SER A 48 3.27 -23.49 -3.42
C SER A 48 3.58 -23.72 -1.94
N ILE A 49 2.79 -24.59 -1.31
CA ILE A 49 2.98 -25.07 0.07
C ILE A 49 2.99 -26.60 0.05
N THR A 50 4.00 -27.21 0.65
CA THR A 50 4.10 -28.65 0.87
C THR A 50 4.21 -28.92 2.38
N PRO A 51 3.09 -29.23 3.05
CA PRO A 51 3.09 -29.56 4.48
C PRO A 51 3.93 -30.81 4.77
N THR A 52 4.57 -30.83 5.94
CA THR A 52 5.26 -32.02 6.47
C THR A 52 4.88 -32.23 7.93
N GLU A 53 5.25 -33.37 8.50
CA GLU A 53 4.97 -33.69 9.91
C GLU A 53 5.78 -32.80 10.89
N GLY A 54 5.15 -32.39 11.99
CA GLY A 54 5.79 -31.67 13.09
C GLY A 54 5.62 -30.15 13.06
N GLN A 55 6.32 -29.45 13.94
CA GLN A 55 6.26 -27.99 14.04
C GLN A 55 7.56 -27.44 14.63
N PHE A 56 7.91 -26.21 14.28
CA PHE A 56 8.97 -25.46 14.95
C PHE A 56 8.38 -24.68 16.13
N SER A 57 8.98 -24.79 17.31
CA SER A 57 8.55 -24.06 18.51
C SER A 57 9.55 -22.95 18.86
N LEU A 58 9.16 -21.71 18.57
CA LEU A 58 9.90 -20.50 18.90
C LEU A 58 9.99 -20.32 20.42
N ASN A 59 11.17 -19.96 20.92
CA ASN A 59 11.40 -19.72 22.35
C ASN A 59 12.58 -18.76 22.56
N SER A 60 12.83 -18.36 23.81
CA SER A 60 13.89 -17.42 24.16
C SER A 60 15.32 -17.91 23.85
N SER A 61 15.51 -19.21 23.61
CA SER A 61 16.79 -19.78 23.19
C SER A 61 16.94 -19.88 21.67
N THR A 62 15.90 -19.54 20.90
CA THR A 62 15.97 -19.52 19.44
C THR A 62 16.93 -18.43 18.99
N ARG A 63 17.80 -18.75 18.03
CA ARG A 63 18.77 -17.80 17.45
C ARG A 63 18.43 -17.48 16.01
N ILE A 64 18.67 -16.24 15.61
CA ILE A 64 18.62 -15.84 14.19
C ILE A 64 20.05 -15.88 13.67
N PHE A 65 20.31 -16.61 12.60
CA PHE A 65 21.55 -16.52 11.84
C PHE A 65 21.25 -15.89 10.49
N ALA A 66 22.06 -14.93 10.08
CA ALA A 66 21.94 -14.30 8.78
C ALA A 66 23.31 -14.31 8.08
N GLU A 67 23.31 -14.71 6.81
CA GLU A 67 24.49 -14.63 5.97
C GLU A 67 24.95 -13.16 5.80
N LYS A 68 26.23 -12.98 5.45
CA LYS A 68 26.80 -11.66 5.17
C LYS A 68 25.96 -10.93 4.12
N GLY A 69 25.58 -9.68 4.41
CA GLY A 69 24.72 -8.87 3.55
C GLY A 69 23.25 -8.86 3.95
N LEU A 70 22.83 -9.72 4.91
CA LEU A 70 21.45 -9.83 5.38
C LEU A 70 21.24 -9.26 6.80
N THR A 71 22.10 -8.35 7.25
CA THR A 71 22.02 -7.80 8.62
C THR A 71 20.72 -7.03 8.84
N LYS A 72 20.29 -6.21 7.88
CA LYS A 72 19.03 -5.45 8.00
C LYS A 72 17.82 -6.38 8.04
N GLU A 73 17.83 -7.43 7.24
CA GLU A 73 16.77 -8.44 7.18
C GLU A 73 16.69 -9.22 8.50
N ALA A 74 17.83 -9.52 9.12
CA ALA A 74 17.88 -10.09 10.46
C ALA A 74 17.28 -9.16 11.53
N ASP A 75 17.59 -7.86 11.46
CA ASP A 75 17.07 -6.85 12.38
C ASP A 75 15.55 -6.68 12.22
N PHE A 76 15.03 -6.72 10.98
CA PHE A 76 13.59 -6.73 10.71
C PHE A 76 12.92 -7.96 11.29
N LEU A 77 13.46 -9.16 11.02
CA LEU A 77 12.92 -10.40 11.56
C LEU A 77 12.88 -10.36 13.10
N GLN A 78 13.98 -9.95 13.73
CA GLN A 78 14.06 -9.81 15.19
C GLN A 78 12.98 -8.84 15.69
N SER A 79 12.86 -7.66 15.08
CA SER A 79 11.91 -6.62 15.49
C SER A 79 10.46 -7.06 15.33
N TYR A 80 10.11 -7.74 14.23
CA TYR A 80 8.76 -8.24 14.01
C TYR A 80 8.39 -9.34 15.01
N LEU A 81 9.29 -10.31 15.25
CA LEU A 81 9.05 -11.36 16.23
C LEU A 81 8.99 -10.80 17.66
N GLN A 82 9.81 -9.80 18.00
CA GLN A 82 9.72 -9.12 19.29
C GLN A 82 8.36 -8.43 19.46
N LEU A 83 7.87 -7.72 18.45
CA LEU A 83 6.57 -7.04 18.48
C LEU A 83 5.41 -8.05 18.69
N GLN A 84 5.45 -9.18 17.98
CA GLN A 84 4.37 -10.16 18.00
C GLN A 84 4.38 -11.05 19.25
N THR A 85 5.57 -11.50 19.66
CA THR A 85 5.74 -12.56 20.67
C THR A 85 6.32 -12.07 22.00
N GLY A 86 6.94 -10.90 22.02
CA GLY A 86 7.68 -10.38 23.18
C GLY A 86 9.07 -11.01 23.40
N LEU A 87 9.50 -11.95 22.55
CA LEU A 87 10.78 -12.65 22.68
C LEU A 87 11.95 -11.88 22.09
N ASN A 88 12.93 -11.55 22.94
CA ASN A 88 14.17 -10.90 22.52
C ASN A 88 15.15 -11.95 21.97
N LEU A 89 15.02 -12.29 20.69
CA LEU A 89 15.88 -13.26 20.03
C LEU A 89 17.25 -12.65 19.72
N SER A 90 18.32 -13.45 19.78
CA SER A 90 19.67 -12.98 19.46
C SER A 90 20.04 -13.28 18.01
N VAL A 91 20.68 -12.31 17.34
CA VAL A 91 21.34 -12.53 16.05
C VAL A 91 22.72 -13.12 16.31
N ALA A 92 22.94 -14.35 15.87
CA ALA A 92 24.14 -15.13 16.11
C ALA A 92 25.13 -15.01 14.95
N ALA A 93 26.43 -14.95 15.29
CA ALA A 93 27.51 -14.89 14.29
C ALA A 93 27.74 -16.21 13.54
N ASN A 94 27.27 -17.34 14.09
CA ASN A 94 27.46 -18.67 13.52
C ASN A 94 26.16 -19.48 13.58
N LYS A 95 25.97 -20.37 12.60
CA LYS A 95 24.87 -21.34 12.61
C LYS A 95 24.93 -22.22 13.86
N ALA A 96 23.79 -22.43 14.49
CA ALA A 96 23.60 -23.48 15.49
C ALA A 96 23.32 -24.83 14.80
N SER A 97 23.20 -25.92 15.57
CA SER A 97 22.78 -27.23 15.06
C SER A 97 21.27 -27.47 15.17
N LYS A 98 20.56 -26.66 15.97
CA LYS A 98 19.11 -26.72 16.19
C LYS A 98 18.61 -25.43 16.85
N ASN A 99 17.29 -25.26 16.87
CA ASN A 99 16.56 -24.12 17.43
C ASN A 99 17.03 -22.78 16.85
N GLN A 100 16.99 -22.66 15.53
CA GLN A 100 17.44 -21.45 14.82
C GLN A 100 16.54 -21.08 13.65
N ILE A 101 16.63 -19.81 13.27
CA ILE A 101 16.10 -19.26 12.03
C ILE A 101 17.30 -18.83 11.18
N VAL A 102 17.41 -19.31 9.95
CA VAL A 102 18.54 -19.09 9.03
C VAL A 102 18.07 -18.26 7.85
N LEU A 103 18.76 -17.14 7.59
CA LEU A 103 18.62 -16.34 6.38
C LEU A 103 19.87 -16.53 5.51
N SER A 104 19.71 -16.97 4.27
CA SER A 104 20.85 -17.25 3.38
C SER A 104 20.54 -16.94 1.93
N LEU A 105 21.56 -16.50 1.18
CA LEU A 105 21.43 -16.22 -0.24
C LEU A 105 21.67 -17.50 -1.06
N ASP A 106 20.85 -17.70 -2.10
CA ASP A 106 20.96 -18.83 -3.02
C ASP A 106 20.74 -18.34 -4.45
N SER A 107 21.82 -18.28 -5.24
CA SER A 107 21.78 -17.87 -6.64
C SER A 107 21.05 -18.86 -7.56
N GLY A 108 20.71 -20.06 -7.06
CA GLY A 108 19.89 -21.02 -7.78
C GLY A 108 18.39 -20.69 -7.80
N ILE A 109 17.94 -19.74 -6.97
CA ILE A 109 16.54 -19.26 -6.97
C ILE A 109 16.39 -18.17 -8.04
N SER A 110 15.49 -18.39 -8.99
CA SER A 110 15.19 -17.41 -10.05
C SER A 110 14.21 -16.34 -9.58
N GLY A 111 14.43 -15.09 -9.99
CA GLY A 111 13.59 -13.95 -9.63
C GLY A 111 14.11 -13.20 -8.40
N GLU A 112 14.06 -11.87 -8.45
CA GLU A 112 14.59 -11.02 -7.37
C GLU A 112 13.73 -11.05 -6.10
N GLU A 113 12.43 -11.27 -6.25
CA GLU A 113 11.43 -11.25 -5.17
C GLU A 113 11.04 -12.66 -4.71
N ALA A 114 11.58 -13.69 -5.35
CA ALA A 114 11.28 -15.09 -5.05
C ALA A 114 12.03 -15.58 -3.82
N TYR A 115 11.42 -16.50 -3.07
CA TYR A 115 12.02 -17.12 -1.92
C TYR A 115 11.54 -18.56 -1.69
N THR A 116 12.31 -19.31 -0.91
CA THR A 116 11.87 -20.56 -0.30
C THR A 116 11.92 -20.42 1.21
N LEU A 117 10.93 -20.98 1.91
CA LEU A 117 10.87 -21.04 3.36
C LEU A 117 10.65 -22.50 3.77
N ALA A 118 11.62 -23.10 4.44
CA ALA A 118 11.54 -24.47 4.96
C ALA A 118 11.44 -24.42 6.49
N ILE A 119 10.45 -25.11 7.05
CA ILE A 119 10.19 -25.19 8.48
C ILE A 119 10.23 -26.67 8.88
N ASN A 120 11.08 -26.99 9.86
CA ASN A 120 11.12 -28.31 10.49
C ASN A 120 11.26 -28.14 12.02
N PRO A 121 11.15 -29.21 12.83
CA PRO A 121 11.20 -29.07 14.28
C PRO A 121 12.49 -28.48 14.87
N ASN A 122 13.59 -28.50 14.13
CA ASN A 122 14.88 -27.99 14.59
C ASN A 122 15.27 -26.65 13.97
N GLU A 123 14.72 -26.27 12.82
CA GLU A 123 15.18 -25.11 12.07
C GLU A 123 14.08 -24.53 11.18
N ILE A 124 14.14 -23.20 11.02
CA ILE A 124 13.48 -22.46 9.96
C ILE A 124 14.55 -21.89 9.03
N GLU A 125 14.46 -22.10 7.72
CA GLU A 125 15.41 -21.59 6.74
C GLU A 125 14.68 -20.80 5.65
N ILE A 126 15.10 -19.55 5.43
CA ILE A 126 14.66 -18.69 4.32
C ILE A 126 15.83 -18.55 3.33
N LYS A 127 15.58 -18.88 2.06
CA LYS A 127 16.51 -18.68 0.95
C LYS A 127 15.91 -17.80 -0.13
N ALA A 128 16.72 -16.94 -0.71
CA ALA A 128 16.40 -16.16 -1.89
C ALA A 128 17.68 -15.74 -2.63
N SER A 129 17.57 -15.32 -3.87
CA SER A 129 18.71 -14.80 -4.64
C SER A 129 19.11 -13.38 -4.22
N THR A 130 18.20 -12.63 -3.58
CA THR A 130 18.42 -11.25 -3.12
C THR A 130 17.87 -11.03 -1.72
N ALA A 131 18.32 -9.94 -1.09
CA ALA A 131 17.78 -9.46 0.18
C ALA A 131 16.26 -9.19 0.12
N LYS A 132 15.74 -8.73 -1.04
CA LYS A 132 14.31 -8.46 -1.24
C LYS A 132 13.47 -9.74 -1.13
N GLY A 133 13.92 -10.85 -1.74
CA GLY A 133 13.27 -12.15 -1.57
C GLY A 133 13.32 -12.65 -0.12
N ILE A 134 14.46 -12.46 0.58
CA ILE A 134 14.57 -12.77 2.02
C ILE A 134 13.54 -11.99 2.83
N PHE A 135 13.41 -10.69 2.57
CA PHE A 135 12.45 -9.82 3.23
C PHE A 135 11.01 -10.31 3.04
N TYR A 136 10.60 -10.71 1.85
CA TYR A 136 9.26 -11.28 1.63
C TYR A 136 9.08 -12.65 2.32
N GLY A 137 10.13 -13.47 2.40
CA GLY A 137 10.14 -14.67 3.23
C GLY A 137 9.92 -14.36 4.72
N ILE A 138 10.50 -13.27 5.23
CA ILE A 138 10.28 -12.78 6.59
C ILE A 138 8.82 -12.34 6.79
N GLN A 139 8.23 -11.63 5.82
CA GLN A 139 6.81 -11.23 5.89
C GLN A 139 5.85 -12.45 5.90
N THR A 140 6.25 -13.56 5.30
CA THR A 140 5.52 -14.83 5.44
C THR A 140 5.76 -15.46 6.80
N LEU A 141 7.01 -15.55 7.26
CA LEU A 141 7.38 -16.19 8.52
C LEU A 141 6.69 -15.53 9.73
N ARG A 142 6.65 -14.19 9.78
CA ARG A 142 6.01 -13.45 10.89
C ARG A 142 4.51 -13.78 11.05
N GLN A 143 3.86 -14.33 10.02
CA GLN A 143 2.45 -14.69 10.09
C GLN A 143 2.20 -16.01 10.83
N PHE A 144 3.22 -16.80 11.14
CA PHE A 144 3.03 -18.02 11.94
C PHE A 144 3.00 -17.77 13.45
N PHE A 145 3.49 -16.62 13.92
CA PHE A 145 3.68 -16.35 15.35
C PHE A 145 2.73 -15.25 15.86
N THR A 146 1.46 -15.40 15.50
CA THR A 146 0.37 -14.43 15.74
C THR A 146 -0.44 -14.74 17.00
N ASP A 147 -0.83 -16.00 17.18
CA ASP A 147 -1.62 -16.52 18.31
C ASP A 147 -0.89 -17.63 19.10
N GLY A 148 0.42 -17.75 18.91
CA GLY A 148 1.26 -18.73 19.58
C GLY A 148 2.72 -18.64 19.16
N LEU A 149 3.50 -19.65 19.58
CA LEU A 149 4.93 -19.75 19.31
C LEU A 149 5.28 -20.92 18.36
N ASN A 150 4.29 -21.49 17.67
CA ASN A 150 4.48 -22.68 16.85
C ASN A 150 4.25 -22.35 15.37
N ALA A 151 5.17 -22.78 14.50
CA ALA A 151 5.00 -22.76 13.06
C ALA A 151 4.91 -24.19 12.52
N PRO A 152 3.89 -24.55 11.72
CA PRO A 152 3.76 -25.90 11.17
C PRO A 152 4.94 -26.21 10.24
N ALA A 153 5.48 -27.44 10.35
CA ALA A 153 6.54 -27.89 9.47
C ALA A 153 6.03 -28.04 8.03
N GLY A 154 6.88 -27.65 7.08
CA GLY A 154 6.59 -27.71 5.65
C GLY A 154 7.58 -26.90 4.82
N LYS A 155 7.38 -26.93 3.51
CA LYS A 155 8.16 -26.14 2.54
C LYS A 155 7.25 -25.20 1.77
N ILE A 156 7.65 -23.95 1.67
CA ILE A 156 7.03 -22.90 0.87
C ILE A 156 7.99 -22.51 -0.24
N VAL A 157 7.48 -22.42 -1.46
CA VAL A 157 8.18 -21.86 -2.62
C VAL A 157 7.28 -20.79 -3.20
N ASP A 158 7.77 -19.56 -3.27
CA ASP A 158 6.90 -18.41 -3.50
C ASP A 158 7.60 -17.31 -4.30
N GLU A 159 6.80 -16.61 -5.09
CA GLU A 159 7.19 -15.46 -5.90
C GLU A 159 5.92 -14.67 -6.26
N PRO A 160 6.01 -13.35 -6.48
CA PRO A 160 4.85 -12.55 -6.85
C PRO A 160 4.38 -12.86 -8.28
N ARG A 161 3.06 -12.84 -8.48
CA ARG A 161 2.44 -12.90 -9.80
C ARG A 161 2.75 -11.67 -10.67
N PHE A 162 2.73 -10.48 -10.08
CA PHE A 162 2.95 -9.21 -10.76
C PHE A 162 4.17 -8.47 -10.22
N VAL A 163 4.90 -7.80 -11.12
CA VAL A 163 6.12 -7.04 -10.77
C VAL A 163 5.80 -5.70 -10.11
N TYR A 164 4.62 -5.14 -10.38
CA TYR A 164 4.11 -3.91 -9.77
C TYR A 164 2.97 -4.26 -8.82
N ARG A 165 3.11 -3.89 -7.54
CA ARG A 165 2.09 -4.11 -6.50
C ARG A 165 1.99 -2.83 -5.70
N GLY A 166 1.06 -1.97 -6.10
CA GLY A 166 1.02 -0.58 -5.68
C GLY A 166 -0.07 -0.25 -4.68
N MET A 167 0.19 0.76 -3.87
CA MET A 167 -0.85 1.47 -3.14
C MET A 167 -0.57 2.97 -3.21
N HIS A 168 -1.59 3.73 -3.61
CA HIS A 168 -1.58 5.18 -3.67
C HIS A 168 -2.04 5.80 -2.35
N LEU A 169 -1.49 6.96 -1.97
CA LEU A 169 -2.01 7.84 -0.92
C LEU A 169 -2.06 9.29 -1.39
N ASP A 170 -3.26 9.85 -1.39
CA ASP A 170 -3.51 11.28 -1.57
C ASP A 170 -3.15 12.05 -0.32
N VAL A 171 -2.10 12.86 -0.41
CA VAL A 171 -1.74 13.83 0.64
C VAL A 171 -2.04 15.28 0.23
N GLY A 172 -2.50 15.49 -1.01
CA GLY A 172 -2.91 16.76 -1.57
C GLY A 172 -4.20 17.28 -0.95
N ARG A 173 -5.22 16.43 -0.76
CA ARG A 173 -6.50 16.81 -0.14
C ARG A 173 -6.38 16.97 1.37
N HIS A 174 -5.80 15.98 2.06
CA HIS A 174 -5.46 16.06 3.48
C HIS A 174 -4.00 15.64 3.73
N PHE A 175 -3.27 16.44 4.51
CA PHE A 175 -1.88 16.19 4.88
C PHE A 175 -1.76 15.20 6.04
N TYR A 176 -0.78 14.30 5.98
CA TYR A 176 -0.46 13.36 7.05
C TYR A 176 0.99 13.52 7.53
N PRO A 177 1.27 13.39 8.83
CA PRO A 177 2.63 13.54 9.36
C PRO A 177 3.56 12.44 8.87
N VAL A 178 4.86 12.72 8.83
CA VAL A 178 5.93 11.76 8.44
C VAL A 178 5.83 10.44 9.21
N SER A 179 5.49 10.50 10.50
CA SER A 179 5.28 9.30 11.34
C SER A 179 4.18 8.39 10.80
N PHE A 180 3.09 8.96 10.29
CA PHE A 180 2.02 8.20 9.67
C PHE A 180 2.45 7.62 8.32
N ILE A 181 3.17 8.40 7.48
CA ILE A 181 3.66 7.87 6.20
C ILE A 181 4.58 6.65 6.41
N LYS A 182 5.43 6.67 7.44
CA LYS A 182 6.24 5.51 7.83
C LYS A 182 5.37 4.32 8.28
N LYS A 183 4.35 4.57 9.12
CA LYS A 183 3.38 3.53 9.53
C LYS A 183 2.66 2.93 8.31
N TYR A 184 2.26 3.76 7.35
CA TYR A 184 1.64 3.33 6.11
C TYR A 184 2.56 2.42 5.30
N ILE A 185 3.85 2.78 5.15
CA ILE A 185 4.87 1.95 4.51
C ILE A 185 5.05 0.60 5.24
N ASP A 186 5.01 0.58 6.57
CA ASP A 186 5.04 -0.67 7.35
C ASP A 186 3.82 -1.58 7.06
N ILE A 187 2.64 -0.98 6.87
CA ILE A 187 1.43 -1.70 6.46
C ILE A 187 1.60 -2.27 5.05
N LEU A 188 2.14 -1.50 4.09
CA LEU A 188 2.42 -1.97 2.73
C LEU A 188 3.41 -3.15 2.73
N ALA A 189 4.46 -3.05 3.55
CA ALA A 189 5.47 -4.10 3.67
C ALA A 189 4.91 -5.41 4.22
N LEU A 190 4.03 -5.35 5.23
CA LEU A 190 3.31 -6.53 5.75
C LEU A 190 2.55 -7.28 4.65
N HIS A 191 2.01 -6.54 3.69
CA HIS A 191 1.23 -7.05 2.56
C HIS A 191 2.07 -7.38 1.32
N LYS A 192 3.41 -7.31 1.41
CA LYS A 192 4.32 -7.54 0.29
C LYS A 192 4.10 -6.61 -0.92
N MET A 193 3.50 -5.44 -0.69
CA MET A 193 3.43 -4.38 -1.70
C MET A 193 4.83 -3.82 -1.92
N ASN A 194 5.13 -3.34 -3.14
CA ASN A 194 6.48 -2.87 -3.50
C ASN A 194 6.50 -1.46 -4.12
N ASN A 195 5.34 -0.85 -4.36
CA ASN A 195 5.24 0.53 -4.82
C ASN A 195 4.32 1.33 -3.91
N PHE A 196 4.83 2.47 -3.43
CA PHE A 196 4.07 3.51 -2.78
C PHE A 196 3.92 4.68 -3.76
N HIS A 197 2.71 4.86 -4.30
CA HIS A 197 2.39 5.99 -5.16
C HIS A 197 1.97 7.18 -4.29
N TRP A 198 2.74 8.26 -4.32
CA TRP A 198 2.57 9.37 -3.40
C TRP A 198 2.07 10.62 -4.13
N HIS A 199 0.76 10.89 -4.01
CA HIS A 199 0.10 12.01 -4.66
C HIS A 199 0.30 13.31 -3.87
N LEU A 200 1.32 14.08 -4.29
CA LEU A 200 1.91 15.17 -3.52
C LEU A 200 1.33 16.55 -3.84
N THR A 201 0.58 16.70 -4.93
CA THR A 201 0.13 17.99 -5.43
C THR A 201 -1.30 17.93 -5.93
N GLU A 202 -2.11 18.89 -5.52
CA GLU A 202 -3.48 19.07 -5.99
C GLU A 202 -3.91 20.53 -5.79
N ASP A 203 -5.05 20.90 -6.37
CA ASP A 203 -5.84 22.11 -6.22
C ASP A 203 -5.97 22.57 -4.77
N GLN A 204 -6.20 21.64 -3.83
CA GLN A 204 -6.40 21.94 -2.40
C GLN A 204 -5.10 21.88 -1.57
N GLY A 205 -3.97 21.57 -2.21
CA GLY A 205 -2.66 21.92 -1.68
C GLY A 205 -1.45 21.23 -2.32
N TRP A 206 -0.32 21.94 -2.22
CA TRP A 206 1.00 21.49 -2.65
C TRP A 206 1.83 21.00 -1.45
N ARG A 207 2.34 19.77 -1.48
CA ARG A 207 2.91 19.11 -0.28
C ARG A 207 4.42 18.91 -0.29
N LEU A 208 5.15 19.27 -1.35
CA LEU A 208 6.59 19.04 -1.41
C LEU A 208 7.38 20.35 -1.46
N GLU A 209 8.39 20.51 -0.62
CA GLU A 209 9.29 21.66 -0.73
C GLU A 209 10.10 21.66 -2.04
N ILE A 210 9.97 22.74 -2.82
CA ILE A 210 10.81 23.03 -3.98
C ILE A 210 11.56 24.32 -3.68
N LYS A 211 12.88 24.22 -3.48
CA LYS A 211 13.70 25.33 -2.99
C LYS A 211 13.73 26.50 -3.95
N LYS A 212 13.71 26.23 -5.27
CA LYS A 212 13.66 27.27 -6.29
C LYS A 212 12.32 28.03 -6.31
N TYR A 213 11.25 27.39 -5.87
CA TYR A 213 9.89 27.94 -5.88
C TYR A 213 9.24 27.89 -4.49
N PRO A 214 9.74 28.67 -3.52
CA PRO A 214 9.32 28.56 -2.11
C PRO A 214 7.84 28.90 -1.89
N LYS A 215 7.20 29.69 -2.77
CA LYS A 215 5.78 30.01 -2.63
C LYS A 215 4.87 28.79 -2.74
N LEU A 216 5.35 27.70 -3.37
CA LEU A 216 4.59 26.45 -3.43
C LEU A 216 4.26 25.91 -2.04
N THR A 217 5.14 26.12 -1.05
CA THR A 217 4.88 25.73 0.34
C THR A 217 4.53 26.90 1.26
N GLU A 218 4.95 28.14 0.96
CA GLU A 218 4.51 29.32 1.73
C GLU A 218 3.03 29.64 1.51
N ILE A 219 2.53 29.44 0.29
CA ILE A 219 1.15 29.70 -0.15
C ILE A 219 0.44 28.38 -0.47
N GLY A 220 0.92 27.65 -1.47
CA GLY A 220 0.24 26.48 -2.05
C GLY A 220 -0.01 25.34 -1.05
N ALA A 221 0.79 25.22 0.01
CA ALA A 221 0.57 24.20 1.05
C ALA A 221 -0.62 24.49 1.97
N TYR A 222 -1.26 25.66 1.88
CA TYR A 222 -2.30 26.06 2.82
C TYR A 222 -3.54 26.65 2.13
N ARG A 223 -4.71 26.14 2.52
CA ARG A 223 -6.01 26.71 2.15
C ARG A 223 -6.66 27.39 3.34
N ALA A 224 -7.54 28.35 3.06
CA ALA A 224 -8.17 29.18 4.09
C ALA A 224 -9.13 28.40 5.00
N GLU A 225 -9.78 27.36 4.46
CA GLU A 225 -10.76 26.51 5.13
C GLU A 225 -11.02 25.26 4.27
N THR A 226 -11.77 24.31 4.81
CA THR A 226 -12.15 23.09 4.10
C THR A 226 -13.67 22.96 4.05
N ALA A 227 -14.22 22.56 2.91
CA ALA A 227 -15.65 22.29 2.74
C ALA A 227 -16.15 21.28 3.77
N VAL A 228 -17.30 21.57 4.37
CA VAL A 228 -18.00 20.65 5.26
C VAL A 228 -18.85 19.71 4.42
N GLU A 229 -18.61 18.40 4.53
CA GLU A 229 -19.31 17.38 3.77
C GLU A 229 -19.27 17.66 2.25
N LYS A 230 -20.36 17.40 1.51
CA LYS A 230 -20.46 17.67 0.06
C LYS A 230 -21.15 19.01 -0.23
N ASN A 231 -20.80 20.03 0.56
CA ASN A 231 -21.39 21.36 0.42
C ASN A 231 -20.40 22.30 -0.28
N PHE A 232 -20.61 22.51 -1.58
CA PHE A 232 -19.71 23.31 -2.41
C PHE A 232 -20.43 24.00 -3.57
N PRO A 233 -19.84 25.07 -4.14
CA PRO A 233 -20.43 25.76 -5.29
C PRO A 233 -20.63 24.75 -6.43
N HIS A 234 -21.82 24.76 -7.04
CA HIS A 234 -22.21 23.88 -8.16
C HIS A 234 -22.60 22.43 -7.82
N SER A 235 -22.88 22.09 -6.55
CA SER A 235 -23.42 20.77 -6.16
C SER A 235 -24.83 20.44 -6.73
N GLY A 236 -25.39 21.26 -7.63
CA GLY A 236 -26.73 21.12 -8.19
C GLY A 236 -27.88 21.34 -7.19
N THR A 237 -27.55 21.42 -5.90
CA THR A 237 -28.43 21.88 -4.83
C THR A 237 -28.24 23.40 -4.71
N ASN A 238 -29.30 24.19 -4.54
CA ASN A 238 -29.20 25.64 -4.27
C ASN A 238 -28.57 25.95 -2.88
N GLN A 239 -27.67 25.10 -2.39
CA GLN A 239 -27.01 25.27 -1.12
C GLN A 239 -25.83 26.23 -1.28
N GLU A 240 -25.81 27.26 -0.44
CA GLU A 240 -24.62 28.08 -0.25
C GLU A 240 -23.47 27.21 0.26
N TYR A 241 -22.26 27.49 -0.22
CA TYR A 241 -21.01 26.87 0.23
C TYR A 241 -20.81 27.07 1.74
N LYS A 242 -20.31 26.03 2.41
CA LYS A 242 -20.02 26.00 3.85
C LYS A 242 -18.63 25.42 4.08
N GLY A 243 -17.70 26.28 4.45
CA GLY A 243 -16.40 25.89 4.97
C GLY A 243 -16.41 25.75 6.50
N ASP A 244 -15.40 25.08 7.03
CA ASP A 244 -15.18 24.93 8.47
C ASP A 244 -14.52 26.16 9.13
N GLY A 245 -14.16 27.19 8.34
CA GLY A 245 -13.52 28.41 8.79
C GLY A 245 -12.10 28.23 9.34
N LYS A 246 -11.45 27.08 9.10
CA LYS A 246 -10.14 26.74 9.68
C LYS A 246 -9.06 26.63 8.63
N ARG A 247 -8.05 27.51 8.71
CA ARG A 247 -6.84 27.39 7.87
C ARG A 247 -6.23 25.99 8.04
N TYR A 248 -6.04 25.31 6.91
CA TYR A 248 -5.57 23.92 6.87
C TYR A 248 -4.38 23.80 5.94
N GLY A 249 -3.41 22.97 6.30
CA GLY A 249 -2.28 22.66 5.42
C GLY A 249 -1.11 21.99 6.12
N GLY A 250 0.01 21.96 5.40
CA GLY A 250 1.22 21.22 5.75
C GLY A 250 1.95 20.79 4.48
N PHE A 251 3.25 20.56 4.61
CA PHE A 251 4.11 20.08 3.53
C PHE A 251 5.28 19.27 4.14
N TYR A 252 5.94 18.50 3.29
CA TYR A 252 7.16 17.77 3.58
C TYR A 252 8.34 18.59 3.08
N THR A 253 9.32 18.84 3.95
CA THR A 253 10.63 19.32 3.53
C THR A 253 11.30 18.27 2.65
N GLN A 254 12.30 18.68 1.85
CA GLN A 254 13.06 17.72 1.04
C GLN A 254 13.76 16.67 1.90
N GLU A 255 14.21 17.03 3.10
CA GLU A 255 14.89 16.10 4.00
C GLU A 255 13.92 15.09 4.61
N GLU A 256 12.71 15.49 4.97
CA GLU A 256 11.65 14.55 5.39
C GLU A 256 11.24 13.61 4.25
N ALA A 257 11.11 14.13 3.02
CA ALA A 257 10.81 13.30 1.85
C ALA A 257 11.92 12.28 1.56
N LYS A 258 13.20 12.70 1.60
CA LYS A 258 14.36 11.79 1.48
C LYS A 258 14.38 10.76 2.61
N GLU A 259 14.02 11.14 3.83
CA GLU A 259 13.92 10.22 4.95
C GLU A 259 12.84 9.15 4.70
N ILE A 260 11.67 9.54 4.21
CA ILE A 260 10.58 8.62 3.85
C ILE A 260 11.03 7.67 2.73
N VAL A 261 11.66 8.19 1.68
CA VAL A 261 12.22 7.40 0.57
C VAL A 261 13.22 6.36 1.10
N ARG A 262 14.15 6.76 1.96
CA ARG A 262 15.11 5.82 2.58
C ARG A 262 14.40 4.77 3.43
N TYR A 263 13.41 5.17 4.22
CA TYR A 263 12.63 4.27 5.08
C TYR A 263 11.86 3.22 4.27
N ALA A 264 11.29 3.62 3.12
CA ALA A 264 10.63 2.74 2.17
C ALA A 264 11.62 1.79 1.49
N ALA A 265 12.78 2.29 1.05
CA ALA A 265 13.81 1.48 0.40
C ALA A 265 14.36 0.39 1.32
N GLU A 266 14.48 0.64 2.62
CA GLU A 266 14.85 -0.37 3.63
C GLU A 266 13.83 -1.52 3.70
N ARG A 267 12.58 -1.30 3.30
CA ARG A 267 11.51 -2.32 3.20
C ARG A 267 11.28 -2.78 1.77
N HIS A 268 12.22 -2.46 0.88
CA HIS A 268 12.16 -2.75 -0.54
C HIS A 268 10.92 -2.20 -1.26
N ILE A 269 10.39 -1.06 -0.77
CA ILE A 269 9.28 -0.33 -1.39
C ILE A 269 9.86 0.86 -2.18
N ASN A 270 9.50 0.93 -3.45
CA ASN A 270 9.76 2.07 -4.31
C ASN A 270 8.73 3.18 -4.03
N VAL A 271 9.17 4.44 -3.97
CA VAL A 271 8.27 5.59 -3.79
C VAL A 271 8.19 6.36 -5.10
N ILE A 272 7.01 6.35 -5.71
CA ILE A 272 6.73 7.04 -6.97
C ILE A 272 6.06 8.38 -6.62
N PRO A 273 6.74 9.53 -6.82
CA PRO A 273 6.11 10.82 -6.63
C PRO A 273 5.15 11.12 -7.77
N GLU A 274 4.02 11.75 -7.45
CA GLU A 274 3.14 12.38 -8.44
C GLU A 274 3.20 13.89 -8.33
N ILE A 275 3.48 14.54 -9.46
CA ILE A 275 3.35 15.99 -9.64
C ILE A 275 2.33 16.21 -10.75
N GLU A 276 1.12 16.61 -10.37
CA GLU A 276 -0.04 16.77 -11.24
C GLU A 276 0.21 17.82 -12.35
N MET A 277 -0.12 17.44 -13.59
CA MET A 277 -0.12 18.33 -14.74
C MET A 277 -0.94 17.76 -15.93
N PRO A 278 -1.59 18.60 -16.76
CA PRO A 278 -1.71 20.05 -16.64
C PRO A 278 -2.87 20.49 -15.72
N GLY A 279 -3.77 19.56 -15.36
CA GLY A 279 -4.87 19.75 -14.42
C GLY A 279 -4.40 19.82 -12.97
N HIS A 280 -5.35 19.85 -12.02
CA HIS A 280 -5.07 19.72 -10.58
C HIS A 280 -3.98 20.67 -10.05
N ALA A 281 -3.99 21.90 -10.58
CA ALA A 281 -2.86 22.82 -10.52
C ALA A 281 -3.11 24.07 -9.66
N THR A 282 -4.31 24.30 -9.12
CA THR A 282 -4.62 25.61 -8.52
C THR A 282 -3.78 25.97 -7.30
N ALA A 283 -3.25 25.01 -6.53
CA ALA A 283 -2.29 25.33 -5.47
C ALA A 283 -0.99 25.95 -6.02
N ALA A 284 -0.51 25.47 -7.16
CA ALA A 284 0.64 26.06 -7.85
C ALA A 284 0.28 27.39 -8.50
N LEU A 285 -0.91 27.51 -9.12
CA LEU A 285 -1.38 28.77 -9.71
C LEU A 285 -1.61 29.86 -8.65
N ALA A 286 -2.08 29.52 -7.46
CA ALA A 286 -2.19 30.46 -6.34
C ALA A 286 -0.82 30.95 -5.85
N SER A 287 0.20 30.09 -5.95
CA SER A 287 1.57 30.40 -5.55
C SER A 287 2.31 31.25 -6.59
N TYR A 288 2.09 30.95 -7.87
CA TYR A 288 2.68 31.60 -9.05
C TYR A 288 1.59 31.82 -10.13
N PRO A 289 0.77 32.88 -10.00
CA PRO A 289 -0.35 33.15 -10.92
C PRO A 289 0.05 33.30 -12.39
N GLU A 290 1.30 33.67 -12.65
CA GLU A 290 1.87 33.75 -13.98
C GLU A 290 1.89 32.41 -14.72
N LEU A 291 1.71 31.26 -14.06
CA LEU A 291 1.67 29.95 -14.71
C LEU A 291 0.32 29.62 -15.38
N GLY A 292 -0.74 30.38 -15.06
CA GLY A 292 -2.09 30.14 -15.53
C GLY A 292 -2.46 30.85 -16.83
N ASN A 293 -3.73 30.70 -17.25
CA ASN A 293 -4.29 31.25 -18.49
C ASN A 293 -4.76 32.72 -18.38
N ASN A 294 -4.22 33.49 -17.44
CA ASN A 294 -4.64 34.87 -17.11
C ASN A 294 -6.11 34.97 -16.64
N THR A 295 -6.62 33.93 -15.98
CA THR A 295 -7.98 33.81 -15.43
C THR A 295 -8.05 34.09 -13.93
N GLY A 296 -6.94 34.54 -13.33
CA GLY A 296 -6.85 34.83 -11.91
C GLY A 296 -7.74 36.00 -11.43
N PRO A 297 -7.71 36.31 -10.13
CA PRO A 297 -6.82 35.74 -9.11
C PRO A 297 -7.10 34.26 -8.83
N TYR A 298 -6.06 33.50 -8.52
CA TYR A 298 -6.15 32.10 -8.12
C TYR A 298 -6.04 31.98 -6.61
N GLU A 299 -6.78 31.03 -6.04
CA GLU A 299 -6.71 30.67 -4.62
C GLU A 299 -6.51 29.16 -4.50
N VAL A 300 -5.86 28.72 -3.42
CA VAL A 300 -5.83 27.28 -3.08
C VAL A 300 -7.26 26.86 -2.76
N ILE A 301 -7.75 25.84 -3.47
CA ILE A 301 -9.14 25.47 -3.47
C ILE A 301 -9.58 24.90 -2.11
N LYS A 302 -10.82 25.20 -1.73
CA LYS A 302 -11.40 24.89 -0.42
C LYS A 302 -12.42 23.74 -0.46
N TRP A 303 -12.75 23.24 -1.65
CA TRP A 303 -13.71 22.17 -1.89
C TRP A 303 -13.19 21.16 -2.92
N TRP A 304 -13.99 20.15 -3.23
CA TRP A 304 -13.59 18.99 -4.04
C TRP A 304 -14.19 19.04 -5.43
N GLY A 305 -13.54 18.38 -6.38
CA GLY A 305 -14.04 18.21 -7.75
C GLY A 305 -13.00 18.58 -8.80
N VAL A 306 -13.48 18.88 -10.00
CA VAL A 306 -12.68 19.21 -11.17
C VAL A 306 -12.73 20.71 -11.44
N PHE A 307 -11.57 21.31 -11.68
CA PHE A 307 -11.42 22.76 -11.80
C PHE A 307 -10.96 23.16 -13.20
N ASP A 308 -11.55 24.22 -13.74
CA ASP A 308 -11.19 24.75 -15.06
C ASP A 308 -9.79 25.38 -15.07
N GLN A 309 -9.27 25.75 -13.90
CA GLN A 309 -8.01 26.45 -13.71
C GLN A 309 -6.82 25.49 -13.85
N ILE A 310 -6.25 25.45 -15.04
CA ILE A 310 -5.16 24.54 -15.40
C ILE A 310 -3.92 25.31 -15.87
N TYR A 311 -2.77 24.65 -15.92
CA TYR A 311 -1.54 25.26 -16.41
C TYR A 311 -1.69 25.81 -17.85
N ALA A 312 -1.14 27.00 -18.11
CA ALA A 312 -1.03 27.51 -19.48
C ALA A 312 0.13 26.80 -20.22
N PRO A 313 -0.05 26.36 -21.48
CA PRO A 313 0.95 25.57 -22.21
C PRO A 313 2.04 26.47 -22.82
N LYS A 314 2.76 27.23 -21.99
CA LYS A 314 3.78 28.20 -22.40
C LYS A 314 5.16 27.88 -21.85
N GLU A 315 6.19 28.50 -22.43
CA GLU A 315 7.59 28.22 -22.10
C GLU A 315 7.92 28.49 -20.63
N GLU A 316 7.33 29.51 -20.01
CA GLU A 316 7.52 29.80 -18.59
C GLU A 316 6.96 28.67 -17.71
N THR A 317 5.82 28.11 -18.08
CA THR A 317 5.21 26.97 -17.38
C THR A 317 6.04 25.70 -17.53
N PHE A 318 6.50 25.40 -18.75
CA PHE A 318 7.38 24.25 -18.97
C PHE A 318 8.68 24.42 -18.18
N LYS A 319 9.28 25.61 -18.20
CA LYS A 319 10.50 25.86 -17.43
C LYS A 319 10.29 25.67 -15.93
N PHE A 320 9.16 26.15 -15.40
CA PHE A 320 8.77 25.92 -14.01
C PHE A 320 8.67 24.43 -13.69
N LEU A 321 7.93 23.65 -14.49
CA LEU A 321 7.75 22.21 -14.26
C LEU A 321 9.05 21.43 -14.40
N GLU A 322 9.87 21.76 -15.39
CA GLU A 322 11.20 21.17 -15.57
C GLU A 322 12.08 21.41 -14.33
N ASP A 323 12.09 22.64 -13.81
CA ASP A 323 12.84 23.00 -12.61
C ASP A 323 12.31 22.28 -11.35
N VAL A 324 10.99 22.16 -11.19
CA VAL A 324 10.38 21.36 -10.12
C VAL A 324 10.84 19.91 -10.21
N LEU A 325 10.76 19.31 -11.40
CA LEU A 325 11.11 17.91 -11.62
C LEU A 325 12.61 17.64 -11.38
N LEU A 326 13.50 18.59 -11.67
CA LEU A 326 14.91 18.46 -11.33
C LEU A 326 15.11 18.27 -9.83
N GLU A 327 14.43 19.04 -8.98
CA GLU A 327 14.50 18.86 -7.53
C GLU A 327 13.80 17.56 -7.07
N VAL A 328 12.71 17.16 -7.72
CA VAL A 328 12.06 15.86 -7.46
C VAL A 328 13.01 14.70 -7.74
N PHE A 329 13.78 14.73 -8.84
CA PHE A 329 14.72 13.66 -9.17
C PHE A 329 15.87 13.49 -8.16
N GLU A 330 16.21 14.56 -7.43
CA GLU A 330 17.20 14.51 -6.34
C GLU A 330 16.67 13.84 -5.07
N ILE A 331 15.35 13.84 -4.89
CA ILE A 331 14.67 13.28 -3.71
C ILE A 331 14.26 11.82 -3.97
N PHE A 332 13.72 11.53 -5.15
CA PHE A 332 13.10 10.26 -5.48
C PHE A 332 13.97 9.46 -6.47
N PRO A 333 14.54 8.32 -6.06
CA PRO A 333 15.36 7.48 -6.92
C PRO A 333 14.54 6.60 -7.88
N SER A 334 13.21 6.59 -7.75
CA SER A 334 12.30 5.83 -8.63
C SER A 334 12.58 6.10 -10.11
N GLU A 335 12.61 5.06 -10.93
CA GLU A 335 12.66 5.21 -12.38
C GLU A 335 11.39 5.89 -12.91
N TYR A 336 10.25 5.65 -12.25
CA TYR A 336 8.96 6.24 -12.60
C TYR A 336 8.69 7.54 -11.86
N ILE A 337 8.08 8.49 -12.59
CA ILE A 337 7.48 9.71 -12.09
C ILE A 337 6.03 9.73 -12.59
N HIS A 338 5.07 9.89 -11.68
CA HIS A 338 3.68 10.06 -12.08
C HIS A 338 3.44 11.54 -12.39
N ILE A 339 2.82 11.83 -13.54
CA ILE A 339 2.56 13.21 -13.99
C ILE A 339 1.07 13.56 -13.94
N GLY A 340 0.25 12.65 -13.44
CA GLY A 340 -1.20 12.79 -13.44
C GLY A 340 -1.76 12.74 -14.88
N GLY A 341 -2.36 13.85 -15.30
CA GLY A 341 -2.91 14.04 -16.65
C GLY A 341 -4.42 13.75 -16.74
N ASP A 342 -5.04 13.42 -15.61
CA ASP A 342 -6.47 13.28 -15.45
C ASP A 342 -7.17 14.65 -15.41
N GLU A 343 -8.50 14.60 -15.61
CA GLU A 343 -9.44 15.67 -15.31
C GLU A 343 -8.93 17.10 -15.61
N ALA A 344 -8.41 17.32 -16.83
CA ALA A 344 -7.96 18.63 -17.31
C ALA A 344 -9.02 19.27 -18.23
N PRO A 345 -9.95 20.12 -17.73
CA PRO A 345 -10.94 20.76 -18.56
C PRO A 345 -10.33 21.65 -19.63
N LYS A 346 -10.80 21.49 -20.86
CA LYS A 346 -10.29 22.26 -22.00
C LYS A 346 -10.82 23.70 -22.06
N LYS A 347 -11.65 24.11 -21.10
CA LYS A 347 -12.40 25.38 -21.14
C LYS A 347 -11.49 26.61 -21.09
N GLU A 348 -10.46 26.61 -20.25
CA GLU A 348 -9.52 27.73 -20.22
C GLU A 348 -8.68 27.79 -21.50
N TRP A 349 -8.17 26.66 -21.98
CA TRP A 349 -7.39 26.62 -23.22
C TRP A 349 -8.18 27.09 -24.45
N LYS A 350 -9.48 26.77 -24.55
CA LYS A 350 -10.37 27.29 -25.60
C LYS A 350 -10.45 28.81 -25.64
N ASN A 351 -10.38 29.45 -24.47
CA ASN A 351 -10.49 30.90 -24.33
C ASN A 351 -9.14 31.61 -24.18
N SER A 352 -8.04 30.85 -24.07
CA SER A 352 -6.70 31.37 -23.84
C SER A 352 -6.00 31.68 -25.16
N ALA A 353 -5.74 32.95 -25.44
CA ALA A 353 -4.98 33.37 -26.62
C ALA A 353 -3.59 32.70 -26.69
N GLN A 354 -2.99 32.39 -25.54
CA GLN A 354 -1.70 31.71 -25.46
C GLN A 354 -1.81 30.24 -25.87
N ALA A 355 -2.83 29.52 -25.36
CA ALA A 355 -3.07 28.13 -25.75
C ALA A 355 -3.42 28.01 -27.24
N GLN A 356 -4.29 28.88 -27.75
CA GLN A 356 -4.65 28.92 -29.18
C GLN A 356 -3.45 29.25 -30.08
N ALA A 357 -2.51 30.08 -29.60
CA ALA A 357 -1.27 30.35 -30.33
C ALA A 357 -0.38 29.10 -30.45
N VAL A 358 -0.30 28.28 -29.41
CA VAL A 358 0.45 27.01 -29.43
C VAL A 358 -0.20 26.00 -30.36
N ILE A 359 -1.53 25.83 -30.29
CA ILE A 359 -2.29 24.99 -31.24
C ILE A 359 -1.94 25.36 -32.68
N LYS A 360 -1.98 26.65 -33.01
CA LYS A 360 -1.65 27.13 -34.36
C LYS A 360 -0.18 26.92 -34.72
N ARG A 361 0.75 27.16 -33.78
CA ARG A 361 2.20 27.04 -34.00
C ARG A 361 2.61 25.60 -34.27
N GLU A 362 2.09 24.66 -33.49
CA GLU A 362 2.39 23.24 -33.58
C GLU A 362 1.51 22.48 -34.58
N GLY A 363 0.48 23.15 -35.13
CA GLY A 363 -0.43 22.56 -36.11
C GLY A 363 -1.38 21.51 -35.51
N LEU A 364 -1.74 21.67 -34.24
CA LEU A 364 -2.64 20.78 -33.50
C LEU A 364 -4.10 21.03 -33.91
N LYS A 365 -4.95 19.99 -33.83
CA LYS A 365 -6.37 20.10 -34.19
C LYS A 365 -7.19 20.86 -33.16
N ASP A 366 -6.94 20.60 -31.88
CA ASP A 366 -7.76 21.10 -30.77
C ASP A 366 -7.00 21.05 -29.43
N GLU A 367 -7.70 21.34 -28.34
CA GLU A 367 -7.15 21.33 -26.99
C GLU A 367 -6.85 19.92 -26.44
N HIS A 368 -7.40 18.85 -27.02
CA HIS A 368 -7.03 17.48 -26.63
C HIS A 368 -5.65 17.13 -27.20
N GLU A 369 -5.39 17.47 -28.47
CA GLU A 369 -4.04 17.36 -29.02
C GLU A 369 -3.05 18.32 -28.32
N LEU A 370 -3.51 19.46 -27.79
CA LEU A 370 -2.69 20.33 -26.94
C LEU A 370 -2.29 19.68 -25.61
N GLN A 371 -3.18 18.89 -24.99
CA GLN A 371 -2.82 18.09 -23.81
C GLN A 371 -1.77 17.05 -24.16
N SER A 372 -1.95 16.30 -25.25
CA SER A 372 -0.95 15.33 -25.71
C SER A 372 0.41 16.00 -25.97
N TYR A 373 0.43 17.17 -26.62
CA TYR A 373 1.66 17.96 -26.79
C TYR A 373 2.32 18.32 -25.45
N PHE A 374 1.54 18.76 -24.46
CA PHE A 374 2.04 19.09 -23.12
C PHE A 374 2.70 17.86 -22.47
N ILE A 375 1.98 16.72 -22.48
CA ILE A 375 2.43 15.46 -21.89
C ILE A 375 3.70 14.94 -22.59
N GLN A 376 3.73 14.92 -23.93
CA GLN A 376 4.89 14.49 -24.71
C GLN A 376 6.12 15.37 -24.45
N ARG A 377 5.92 16.67 -24.26
CA ARG A 377 7.02 17.59 -23.93
C ARG A 377 7.62 17.26 -22.56
N MET A 378 6.77 17.03 -21.55
CA MET A 378 7.23 16.65 -20.21
C MET A 378 7.84 15.25 -20.19
N GLU A 379 7.26 14.29 -20.93
CA GLU A 379 7.82 12.95 -21.11
C GLU A 379 9.24 13.03 -21.68
N LYS A 380 9.45 13.80 -22.74
CA LYS A 380 10.78 13.96 -23.36
C LYS A 380 11.80 14.50 -22.36
N PHE A 381 11.42 15.46 -21.52
CA PHE A 381 12.29 15.98 -20.47
C PHE A 381 12.62 14.92 -19.43
N ILE A 382 11.61 14.19 -18.94
CA ILE A 382 11.75 13.12 -17.94
C ILE A 382 12.63 11.98 -18.48
N ASN A 383 12.39 11.54 -19.72
CA ASN A 383 13.18 10.53 -20.44
C ASN A 383 14.65 10.96 -20.62
N ALA A 384 14.90 12.24 -20.92
CA ALA A 384 16.25 12.77 -21.04
C ALA A 384 17.07 12.69 -19.73
N HIS A 385 16.39 12.54 -18.58
CA HIS A 385 17.01 12.33 -17.27
C HIS A 385 16.99 10.86 -16.82
N GLY A 386 16.73 9.92 -17.74
CA GLY A 386 16.76 8.48 -17.46
C GLY A 386 15.57 7.99 -16.62
N ARG A 387 14.46 8.73 -16.63
CA ARG A 387 13.22 8.40 -15.94
C ARG A 387 12.11 8.07 -16.94
N LYS A 388 11.04 7.42 -16.49
CA LYS A 388 9.83 7.10 -17.27
C LYS A 388 8.62 7.78 -16.64
N ILE A 389 7.60 8.06 -17.45
CA ILE A 389 6.33 8.60 -16.94
C ILE A 389 5.32 7.50 -16.66
N ILE A 390 4.51 7.73 -15.63
CA ILE A 390 3.18 7.13 -15.51
C ILE A 390 2.16 8.28 -15.60
N GLY A 391 1.05 8.06 -16.29
CA GLY A 391 -0.09 8.98 -16.25
C GLY A 391 -1.42 8.24 -16.27
N TRP A 392 -2.46 8.90 -15.79
CA TRP A 392 -3.83 8.39 -15.81
C TRP A 392 -4.31 8.19 -17.25
N ASP A 393 -5.27 7.27 -17.47
CA ASP A 393 -5.65 6.84 -18.83
C ASP A 393 -6.16 7.94 -19.78
N GLU A 394 -6.44 9.14 -19.30
CA GLU A 394 -6.60 10.36 -20.09
C GLU A 394 -5.39 10.70 -20.97
N ILE A 395 -4.17 10.28 -20.63
CA ILE A 395 -2.98 10.52 -21.49
C ILE A 395 -3.06 9.77 -22.84
N LEU A 396 -4.04 8.88 -23.00
CA LEU A 396 -4.41 8.28 -24.29
C LEU A 396 -4.99 9.32 -25.27
N GLU A 397 -5.61 10.38 -24.76
CA GLU A 397 -6.26 11.41 -25.58
C GLU A 397 -5.21 12.20 -26.39
N GLY A 398 -5.38 12.23 -27.71
CA GLY A 398 -4.46 12.93 -28.63
C GLY A 398 -3.18 12.16 -28.99
N GLY A 399 -2.98 10.95 -28.45
CA GLY A 399 -1.88 10.05 -28.78
C GLY A 399 -0.86 9.91 -27.64
N LEU A 400 -0.42 8.68 -27.40
CA LEU A 400 0.52 8.35 -26.32
C LEU A 400 1.96 8.73 -26.65
N ALA A 401 2.66 9.15 -25.61
CA ALA A 401 4.10 9.33 -25.66
C ALA A 401 4.78 7.94 -25.64
N PRO A 402 5.79 7.64 -26.49
CA PRO A 402 6.22 6.27 -26.80
C PRO A 402 6.66 5.40 -25.62
N ASN A 403 7.09 5.99 -24.51
CA ASN A 403 7.58 5.27 -23.33
C ASN A 403 6.65 5.45 -22.11
N ALA A 404 5.45 6.00 -22.32
CA ALA A 404 4.48 6.20 -21.26
C ALA A 404 3.92 4.87 -20.74
N THR A 405 3.87 4.76 -19.42
CA THR A 405 3.07 3.74 -18.73
C THR A 405 1.70 4.32 -18.40
N VAL A 406 0.64 3.57 -18.64
CA VAL A 406 -0.75 4.02 -18.45
C VAL A 406 -1.32 3.46 -17.15
N MET A 407 -1.88 4.31 -16.29
CA MET A 407 -2.65 3.90 -15.11
C MET A 407 -4.15 3.95 -15.41
N SER A 408 -4.78 2.78 -15.55
CA SER A 408 -6.17 2.63 -16.01
C SER A 408 -7.15 2.68 -14.83
N TRP A 409 -7.88 3.79 -14.69
CA TRP A 409 -8.76 4.04 -13.55
C TRP A 409 -10.25 4.09 -13.90
N ARG A 410 -10.61 4.50 -15.13
CA ARG A 410 -12.01 4.60 -15.61
C ARG A 410 -12.57 3.24 -16.07
N GLY A 411 -12.22 2.19 -15.34
CA GLY A 411 -12.39 0.79 -15.74
C GLY A 411 -11.12 0.21 -16.36
N THR A 412 -11.25 -0.92 -17.06
CA THR A 412 -10.11 -1.67 -17.63
C THR A 412 -9.86 -1.38 -19.11
N GLN A 413 -10.77 -0.68 -19.79
CA GLN A 413 -10.70 -0.50 -21.25
C GLN A 413 -9.53 0.37 -21.69
N GLY A 414 -9.20 1.43 -20.93
CA GLY A 414 -8.01 2.26 -21.19
C GLY A 414 -6.73 1.42 -21.14
N GLY A 415 -6.58 0.60 -20.11
CA GLY A 415 -5.46 -0.34 -19.97
C GLY A 415 -5.40 -1.40 -21.08
N ILE A 416 -6.55 -1.99 -21.47
CA ILE A 416 -6.60 -2.95 -22.59
C ILE A 416 -6.14 -2.29 -23.89
N HIS A 417 -6.58 -1.05 -24.14
CA HIS A 417 -6.18 -0.30 -25.33
C HIS A 417 -4.67 0.01 -25.31
N ALA A 418 -4.15 0.55 -24.21
CA ALA A 418 -2.73 0.86 -24.03
C ALA A 418 -1.84 -0.38 -24.23
N ALA A 419 -2.20 -1.52 -23.62
CA ALA A 419 -1.47 -2.77 -23.76
C ALA A 419 -1.46 -3.27 -25.22
N LYS A 420 -2.57 -3.14 -25.96
CA LYS A 420 -2.64 -3.49 -27.39
C LYS A 420 -1.68 -2.65 -28.23
N GLU A 421 -1.48 -1.40 -27.87
CA GLU A 421 -0.50 -0.47 -28.47
C GLU A 421 0.94 -0.67 -27.95
N ASN A 422 1.18 -1.69 -27.10
CA ASN A 422 2.48 -2.04 -26.49
C ASN A 422 2.98 -1.07 -25.40
N HIS A 423 2.07 -0.33 -24.78
CA HIS A 423 2.38 0.45 -23.59
C HIS A 423 2.21 -0.39 -22.34
N ASP A 424 3.10 -0.21 -21.38
CA ASP A 424 2.97 -0.82 -20.06
C ASP A 424 1.78 -0.20 -19.30
N VAL A 425 1.13 -1.01 -18.46
CA VAL A 425 -0.13 -0.69 -17.82
C VAL A 425 -0.12 -1.10 -16.36
N ILE A 426 -0.65 -0.20 -15.52
CA ILE A 426 -1.00 -0.46 -14.13
C ILE A 426 -2.52 -0.36 -14.01
N MET A 427 -3.17 -1.41 -13.49
CA MET A 427 -4.63 -1.45 -13.36
C MET A 427 -5.07 -0.88 -12.02
N THR A 428 -5.89 0.18 -12.05
CA THR A 428 -6.48 0.82 -10.85
C THR A 428 -7.97 1.11 -11.00
N PRO A 429 -8.81 0.21 -11.58
CA PRO A 429 -10.19 0.55 -11.90
C PRO A 429 -11.01 0.90 -10.65
N THR A 430 -11.73 2.03 -10.71
CA THR A 430 -12.62 2.55 -9.65
C THR A 430 -13.56 1.51 -9.07
N ASP A 431 -14.10 0.65 -9.93
CA ASP A 431 -15.04 -0.39 -9.53
C ASP A 431 -14.44 -1.41 -8.55
N PHE A 432 -13.12 -1.56 -8.50
CA PHE A 432 -12.46 -2.59 -7.70
C PHE A 432 -11.46 -2.05 -6.69
N LEU A 433 -10.80 -0.93 -7.00
CA LEU A 433 -9.56 -0.52 -6.35
C LEU A 433 -9.56 0.91 -5.80
N TYR A 434 -10.71 1.58 -5.73
CA TYR A 434 -10.84 2.88 -5.05
C TYR A 434 -11.27 2.68 -3.59
N PHE A 435 -10.31 2.86 -2.69
CA PHE A 435 -10.45 2.58 -1.26
C PHE A 435 -10.97 3.78 -0.47
N ASP A 436 -11.18 4.92 -1.12
CA ASP A 436 -11.99 6.03 -0.59
C ASP A 436 -13.51 5.74 -0.63
N TYR A 437 -13.93 4.71 -1.38
CA TYR A 437 -15.31 4.27 -1.43
C TYR A 437 -15.68 3.45 -0.20
N TYR A 438 -16.97 3.44 0.15
CA TYR A 438 -17.49 2.59 1.25
C TYR A 438 -17.09 1.13 1.06
N GLN A 439 -16.84 0.43 2.17
CA GLN A 439 -16.35 -0.96 2.14
C GLN A 439 -17.32 -2.00 2.70
N ASP A 440 -18.43 -1.55 3.29
CA ASP A 440 -19.55 -2.37 3.72
C ASP A 440 -20.88 -1.69 3.38
N LYS A 441 -21.94 -2.50 3.22
CA LYS A 441 -23.28 -2.02 2.89
C LYS A 441 -23.85 -1.10 3.97
N LYS A 442 -23.65 -1.43 5.25
CA LYS A 442 -24.14 -0.63 6.36
C LYS A 442 -23.51 0.76 6.35
N ASP A 443 -22.21 0.85 6.09
CA ASP A 443 -21.52 2.15 6.02
C ASP A 443 -22.02 2.97 4.84
N ALA A 444 -22.26 2.32 3.69
CA ALA A 444 -22.82 2.99 2.52
C ALA A 444 -24.26 3.50 2.77
N GLU A 445 -25.10 2.71 3.45
CA GLU A 445 -26.49 3.06 3.78
C GLU A 445 -26.57 4.16 4.85
N THR A 446 -25.76 4.04 5.91
CA THR A 446 -25.74 4.98 7.04
C THR A 446 -24.84 6.18 6.81
N LYS A 447 -24.00 6.14 5.76
CA LYS A 447 -22.98 7.14 5.43
C LYS A 447 -22.01 7.41 6.59
N THR A 448 -21.67 6.37 7.34
CA THR A 448 -20.82 6.45 8.52
C THR A 448 -19.70 5.40 8.45
N PRO A 449 -18.41 5.78 8.46
CA PRO A 449 -17.90 7.16 8.43
C PRO A 449 -18.32 7.89 7.14
N PHE A 450 -18.31 9.23 7.15
CA PHE A 450 -18.69 9.99 5.97
C PHE A 450 -17.70 9.76 4.81
N GLY A 451 -18.20 9.56 3.60
CA GLY A 451 -17.37 9.22 2.44
C GLY A 451 -17.93 9.73 1.11
N ILE A 452 -17.13 9.58 0.06
CA ILE A 452 -17.46 10.08 -1.27
C ILE A 452 -18.62 9.33 -1.94
N GLY A 453 -18.89 8.09 -1.53
CA GLY A 453 -19.89 7.23 -2.15
C GLY A 453 -19.30 5.89 -2.54
N GLY A 454 -19.90 5.26 -3.56
CA GLY A 454 -19.47 3.97 -4.08
C GLY A 454 -19.61 2.82 -3.08
N LEU A 455 -19.28 1.61 -3.54
CA LEU A 455 -19.17 0.44 -2.67
C LEU A 455 -18.13 -0.52 -3.28
N VAL A 456 -16.98 -0.61 -2.61
CA VAL A 456 -15.87 -1.51 -2.95
C VAL A 456 -15.57 -2.33 -1.71
N THR A 457 -16.19 -3.50 -1.61
CA THR A 457 -15.99 -4.41 -0.48
C THR A 457 -14.67 -5.19 -0.61
N PRO A 458 -14.17 -5.83 0.46
CA PRO A 458 -13.05 -6.77 0.36
C PRO A 458 -13.31 -7.90 -0.65
N GLU A 459 -14.55 -8.42 -0.73
CA GLU A 459 -14.94 -9.43 -1.72
C GLU A 459 -14.85 -8.90 -3.15
N LYS A 460 -15.33 -7.68 -3.40
CA LYS A 460 -15.25 -7.04 -4.72
C LYS A 460 -13.78 -6.85 -5.12
N THR A 461 -12.97 -6.30 -4.22
CA THR A 461 -11.50 -6.15 -4.40
C THR A 461 -10.86 -7.50 -4.73
N TYR A 462 -11.15 -8.53 -3.93
CA TYR A 462 -10.61 -9.88 -4.10
C TYR A 462 -10.99 -10.51 -5.44
N SER A 463 -12.20 -10.25 -5.93
CA SER A 463 -12.68 -10.80 -7.20
C SER A 463 -11.91 -10.28 -8.42
N PHE A 464 -11.18 -9.16 -8.29
CA PHE A 464 -10.51 -8.54 -9.41
C PHE A 464 -9.40 -9.43 -9.97
N ASN A 465 -9.34 -9.53 -11.30
CA ASN A 465 -8.23 -10.11 -12.02
C ASN A 465 -7.60 -9.01 -12.89
N PRO A 466 -6.39 -8.51 -12.55
CA PRO A 466 -5.74 -7.43 -13.30
C PRO A 466 -5.39 -7.82 -14.73
N MET A 467 -5.35 -9.12 -15.06
CA MET A 467 -5.05 -9.63 -16.39
C MET A 467 -6.36 -9.86 -17.18
N PRO A 468 -6.73 -8.98 -18.13
CA PRO A 468 -7.94 -9.13 -18.92
C PRO A 468 -7.83 -10.31 -19.90
N GLU A 469 -8.91 -11.07 -20.05
CA GLU A 469 -8.95 -12.24 -20.94
C GLU A 469 -8.90 -11.84 -22.43
N GLU A 470 -9.25 -10.59 -22.75
CA GLU A 470 -9.25 -10.06 -24.12
C GLU A 470 -7.84 -9.77 -24.67
N LEU A 471 -6.80 -9.82 -23.82
CA LEU A 471 -5.42 -9.63 -24.24
C LEU A 471 -4.78 -10.94 -24.69
N SER A 472 -4.19 -10.93 -25.88
CA SER A 472 -3.35 -12.03 -26.37
C SER A 472 -2.09 -12.17 -25.51
N ALA A 473 -1.52 -13.38 -25.47
CA ALA A 473 -0.38 -13.70 -24.60
C ALA A 473 0.83 -12.77 -24.79
N ASP A 474 1.08 -12.27 -26.01
CA ASP A 474 2.15 -11.33 -26.31
C ASP A 474 1.90 -9.92 -25.74
N LYS A 475 0.64 -9.56 -25.47
CA LYS A 475 0.22 -8.27 -24.90
C LYS A 475 0.07 -8.32 -23.39
N GLN A 476 -0.20 -9.49 -22.81
CA GLN A 476 -0.34 -9.67 -21.37
C GLN A 476 0.90 -9.23 -20.58
N LYS A 477 2.11 -9.35 -21.16
CA LYS A 477 3.36 -8.89 -20.53
C LYS A 477 3.40 -7.39 -20.20
N HIS A 478 2.55 -6.58 -20.84
CA HIS A 478 2.46 -5.15 -20.59
C HIS A 478 1.61 -4.82 -19.37
N ILE A 479 0.84 -5.77 -18.83
CA ILE A 479 0.15 -5.58 -17.55
C ILE A 479 1.16 -5.80 -16.43
N LEU A 480 1.68 -4.72 -15.87
CA LEU A 480 2.70 -4.77 -14.82
C LEU A 480 2.15 -5.23 -13.47
N GLY A 481 0.86 -4.95 -13.22
CA GLY A 481 0.12 -5.34 -12.01
C GLY A 481 -1.02 -4.38 -11.69
N ALA A 482 -1.45 -4.34 -10.42
CA ALA A 482 -2.51 -3.47 -9.97
C ALA A 482 -2.10 -2.54 -8.82
N GLN A 483 -2.97 -1.57 -8.55
CA GLN A 483 -2.84 -0.67 -7.42
C GLN A 483 -4.19 -0.22 -6.86
N GLY A 484 -4.26 -0.14 -5.53
CA GLY A 484 -5.34 0.51 -4.82
C GLY A 484 -5.09 2.01 -4.70
N ASN A 485 -6.12 2.82 -4.85
CA ASN A 485 -6.07 4.28 -4.69
C ASN A 485 -6.88 4.70 -3.47
N ILE A 486 -6.31 5.53 -2.59
CA ILE A 486 -7.07 6.19 -1.53
C ILE A 486 -6.99 7.71 -1.68
N TRP A 487 -8.07 8.28 -2.18
CA TRP A 487 -8.32 9.72 -2.25
C TRP A 487 -8.86 10.21 -0.91
N THR A 488 -8.45 11.41 -0.48
CA THR A 488 -8.56 11.79 0.94
C THR A 488 -9.45 13.00 1.19
N GLU A 489 -10.40 13.34 0.31
CA GLU A 489 -11.37 14.43 0.49
C GLU A 489 -12.12 14.32 1.83
N TYR A 490 -12.48 13.09 2.23
CA TYR A 490 -13.25 12.81 3.46
C TYR A 490 -12.46 12.02 4.51
N ILE A 491 -11.16 11.80 4.28
CA ILE A 491 -10.31 10.95 5.12
C ILE A 491 -9.29 11.83 5.86
N LYS A 492 -9.69 12.41 6.97
CA LYS A 492 -8.98 13.55 7.58
C LYS A 492 -7.73 13.18 8.39
N ASP A 493 -7.60 11.93 8.83
CA ASP A 493 -6.52 11.48 9.70
C ASP A 493 -6.10 10.03 9.43
N GLY A 494 -4.96 9.64 10.00
CA GLY A 494 -4.36 8.35 9.76
C GLY A 494 -5.21 7.16 10.22
N ASN A 495 -6.01 7.31 11.28
CA ASN A 495 -6.89 6.23 11.74
C ASN A 495 -8.00 5.99 10.73
N HIS A 496 -8.52 7.05 10.08
CA HIS A 496 -9.50 6.90 9.02
C HIS A 496 -8.87 6.29 7.76
N VAL A 497 -7.63 6.65 7.40
CA VAL A 497 -6.89 5.98 6.30
C VAL A 497 -6.75 4.49 6.57
N GLU A 498 -6.29 4.11 7.76
CA GLU A 498 -6.14 2.70 8.14
C GLU A 498 -7.47 1.95 8.04
N TYR A 499 -8.56 2.57 8.51
CA TYR A 499 -9.89 1.98 8.47
C TYR A 499 -10.33 1.73 7.03
N MET A 500 -10.14 2.70 6.14
CA MET A 500 -10.51 2.58 4.73
C MET A 500 -9.57 1.62 3.97
N LEU A 501 -8.31 1.53 4.36
CA LEU A 501 -7.31 0.65 3.75
C LEU A 501 -7.53 -0.83 4.11
N LEU A 502 -7.83 -1.12 5.39
CA LEU A 502 -7.86 -2.46 5.94
C LEU A 502 -9.29 -2.91 6.23
N PRO A 503 -9.71 -4.09 5.71
CA PRO A 503 -8.88 -5.21 5.27
C PRO A 503 -8.68 -5.31 3.74
N ARG A 504 -9.12 -4.33 2.95
CA ARG A 504 -9.08 -4.40 1.47
C ARG A 504 -7.67 -4.53 0.90
N LEU A 505 -6.66 -3.95 1.54
CA LEU A 505 -5.27 -4.16 1.16
C LEU A 505 -4.85 -5.64 1.26
N GLY A 506 -5.39 -6.39 2.22
CA GLY A 506 -5.20 -7.84 2.32
C GLY A 506 -5.76 -8.58 1.10
N ALA A 507 -6.87 -8.10 0.53
CA ALA A 507 -7.44 -8.67 -0.69
C ALA A 507 -6.62 -8.29 -1.93
N LEU A 508 -6.25 -7.01 -2.07
CA LEU A 508 -5.41 -6.54 -3.17
C LEU A 508 -4.04 -7.24 -3.18
N SER A 509 -3.41 -7.42 -2.02
CA SER A 509 -2.13 -8.12 -1.94
C SER A 509 -2.20 -9.56 -2.46
N GLU A 510 -3.33 -10.25 -2.26
CA GLU A 510 -3.55 -11.59 -2.80
C GLU A 510 -3.87 -11.56 -4.31
N VAL A 511 -4.56 -10.53 -4.79
CA VAL A 511 -4.77 -10.30 -6.23
C VAL A 511 -3.44 -10.14 -6.98
N ASP A 512 -2.51 -9.41 -6.38
CA ASP A 512 -1.23 -9.03 -6.97
C ASP A 512 -0.11 -10.07 -6.80
N TRP A 513 -0.19 -10.89 -5.75
CA TRP A 513 0.84 -11.86 -5.41
C TRP A 513 0.47 -13.28 -5.82
N THR A 514 -0.74 -13.74 -5.52
CA THR A 514 -1.12 -15.16 -5.65
C THR A 514 -1.52 -15.48 -7.10
N PRO A 515 -1.11 -16.64 -7.66
CA PRO A 515 -1.62 -17.14 -8.92
C PRO A 515 -3.16 -17.19 -8.93
N ASN A 516 -3.78 -16.72 -10.02
CA ASN A 516 -5.22 -16.48 -10.05
C ASN A 516 -6.06 -17.75 -9.79
N GLU A 517 -5.56 -18.89 -10.24
CA GLU A 517 -6.17 -20.21 -10.08
C GLU A 517 -6.19 -20.72 -8.62
N LEU A 518 -5.37 -20.16 -7.74
CA LEU A 518 -5.33 -20.51 -6.33
C LEU A 518 -6.27 -19.64 -5.47
N LYS A 519 -6.82 -18.56 -6.04
CA LYS A 519 -7.68 -17.62 -5.29
C LYS A 519 -9.00 -18.29 -4.88
N ASN A 520 -9.33 -18.17 -3.60
CA ASN A 520 -10.59 -18.60 -3.03
C ASN A 520 -10.99 -17.65 -1.90
N TYR A 521 -12.07 -16.88 -2.10
CA TYR A 521 -12.46 -15.82 -1.16
C TYR A 521 -12.81 -16.36 0.24
N LYS A 522 -13.45 -17.53 0.32
CA LYS A 522 -13.80 -18.14 1.61
C LYS A 522 -12.56 -18.57 2.38
N ASP A 523 -11.57 -19.14 1.69
CA ASP A 523 -10.28 -19.48 2.28
C ASP A 523 -9.52 -18.21 2.73
N TRP A 524 -9.44 -17.20 1.86
CA TRP A 524 -8.84 -15.91 2.17
C TRP A 524 -9.46 -15.27 3.42
N LYS A 525 -10.80 -15.24 3.54
CA LYS A 525 -11.49 -14.71 4.73
C LYS A 525 -11.09 -15.47 6.00
N ASN A 526 -10.90 -16.79 5.92
CA ASN A 526 -10.44 -17.58 7.07
C ASN A 526 -8.98 -17.27 7.44
N ARG A 527 -8.09 -17.08 6.46
CA ARG A 527 -6.70 -16.69 6.70
C ARG A 527 -6.58 -15.27 7.24
N MET A 528 -7.49 -14.37 6.87
CA MET A 528 -7.51 -13.00 7.40
C MET A 528 -7.62 -12.94 8.92
N GLN A 529 -8.32 -13.91 9.54
CA GLN A 529 -8.39 -14.02 11.00
C GLN A 529 -7.01 -14.08 11.66
N ASN A 530 -6.03 -14.66 10.97
CA ASN A 530 -4.65 -14.73 11.44
C ASN A 530 -3.94 -13.37 11.32
N LEU A 531 -4.13 -12.69 10.20
CA LEU A 531 -3.53 -11.38 9.94
C LEU A 531 -4.07 -10.29 10.90
N LYS A 532 -5.33 -10.43 11.35
CA LYS A 532 -5.95 -9.58 12.38
C LYS A 532 -5.09 -9.44 13.63
N PHE A 533 -4.48 -10.52 14.13
CA PHE A 533 -3.61 -10.47 15.30
C PHE A 533 -2.39 -9.57 15.08
N ILE A 534 -1.86 -9.53 13.87
CA ILE A 534 -0.75 -8.63 13.52
C ILE A 534 -1.24 -7.18 13.52
N TYR A 535 -2.42 -6.92 12.97
CA TYR A 535 -3.02 -5.59 13.00
C TYR A 535 -3.22 -5.09 14.43
N ASP A 536 -3.72 -5.95 15.33
CA ASP A 536 -3.89 -5.64 16.75
C ASP A 536 -2.55 -5.32 17.43
N LYS A 537 -1.49 -6.09 17.12
CA LYS A 537 -0.13 -5.84 17.65
C LYS A 537 0.52 -4.57 17.10
N MET A 538 0.16 -4.19 15.89
CA MET A 538 0.62 -2.96 15.23
C MET A 538 -0.25 -1.74 15.59
N ASP A 539 -1.28 -1.90 16.43
CA ASP A 539 -2.24 -0.86 16.80
C ASP A 539 -2.85 -0.17 15.56
N LEU A 540 -3.37 -0.99 14.64
CA LEU A 540 -4.01 -0.52 13.40
C LEU A 540 -5.52 -0.43 13.59
N ASN A 541 -6.10 0.67 13.10
CA ASN A 541 -7.56 0.82 13.02
C ASN A 541 -8.06 0.20 11.70
N TYR A 542 -8.80 -0.90 11.75
CA TYR A 542 -9.31 -1.58 10.54
C TYR A 542 -10.83 -1.77 10.61
N ALA A 543 -11.48 -1.87 9.44
CA ALA A 543 -12.90 -2.16 9.38
C ALA A 543 -13.20 -3.59 9.87
N PRO A 544 -14.19 -3.79 10.76
CA PRO A 544 -14.37 -5.07 11.46
C PRO A 544 -15.10 -6.14 10.62
N TYR A 545 -15.74 -5.75 9.52
CA TYR A 545 -16.83 -6.52 8.87
C TYR A 545 -16.48 -7.94 8.42
N ILE A 546 -15.22 -8.21 8.05
CA ILE A 546 -14.83 -9.57 7.65
C ILE A 546 -14.39 -10.44 8.83
N PHE A 547 -14.19 -9.83 10.00
CA PHE A 547 -13.75 -10.49 11.22
C PHE A 547 -14.91 -10.88 12.14
N GLU A 548 -16.09 -10.33 11.90
CA GLU A 548 -17.35 -10.66 12.56
C GLU A 548 -18.03 -11.92 12.00
#